data_AF-A0A2G6HHF4-F1
#
_entry.id   AF-A0A2G6HHF4-F1
#
_cell.length_a   1.000
_cell.length_b   1.000
_cell.length_c   1.000
_cell.angle_alpha   90.00
_cell.angle_beta   90.00
_cell.angle_gamma   90.00
#
_symmetry.space_group_name_H-M   'P 1'
#
loop_
_entity.id
_entity.type
_entity.pdbx_description
1 polymer ?
#
loop_
_entity_poly.entity_id
_entity_poly.type
_entity_poly.pdbx_seq_one_letter_code
_entity_poly.pdbx_strand_id
1 'polypeptide(L)'
;MNEENTLLSYEKAAQLLGIEERRIKQLIRDHILFYVYDENGKRVIPAEIIVQSSYGWEPLLNLSGTLTVLADCGFTIDESSRWLYTVNDELGETPLEALLAGRHHRVNNIARLLGF
;
A
#
# COMPACT_ATOMS: atom_id res chain seq x y z
N MET A 1 -5.83 20.79 -9.13
CA MET A 1 -5.88 19.39 -8.68
C MET A 1 -4.69 19.25 -7.76
N ASN A 2 -4.91 19.23 -6.45
CA ASN A 2 -3.87 19.58 -5.47
C ASN A 2 -2.77 18.50 -5.44
N GLU A 3 -1.58 18.85 -5.93
CA GLU A 3 -0.40 18.00 -6.03
C GLU A 3 0.33 17.82 -4.68
N GLU A 4 -0.15 18.44 -3.59
CA GLU A 4 0.62 18.59 -2.34
C GLU A 4 0.46 17.45 -1.32
N ASN A 5 -0.25 16.36 -1.61
CA ASN A 5 -0.54 15.37 -0.55
C ASN A 5 -0.48 13.91 -0.99
N THR A 6 0.45 13.56 -1.87
CA THR A 6 0.66 12.16 -2.31
C THR A 6 1.31 11.29 -1.22
N LEU A 7 2.02 11.91 -0.26
CA LEU A 7 2.72 11.23 0.82
C LEU A 7 2.30 11.78 2.19
N LEU A 8 1.99 10.89 3.12
CA LEU A 8 1.51 11.21 4.46
C LEU A 8 2.55 10.81 5.51
N SER A 9 2.81 11.70 6.46
CA SER A 9 3.52 11.29 7.68
C SER A 9 2.69 10.24 8.45
N TYR A 10 3.34 9.46 9.31
CA TYR A 10 2.63 8.50 10.16
C TYR A 10 1.60 9.19 11.05
N GLU A 11 1.92 10.36 11.58
CA GLU A 11 0.99 11.20 12.34
C GLU A 11 -0.24 11.57 11.50
N LYS A 12 -0.04 12.03 10.26
CA LYS A 12 -1.14 12.44 9.39
C LYS A 12 -2.01 11.26 8.96
N ALA A 13 -1.40 10.13 8.63
CA ALA A 13 -2.11 8.89 8.34
C ALA A 13 -2.95 8.41 9.54
N ALA A 14 -2.40 8.50 10.75
CA ALA A 14 -3.09 8.13 11.98
C ALA A 14 -4.29 9.06 12.26
N GLN A 15 -4.12 10.37 12.06
CA GLN A 15 -5.21 11.35 12.18
C GLN A 15 -6.35 11.06 11.20
N LEU A 16 -6.04 10.75 9.93
CA LEU A 16 -7.07 10.40 8.94
C LEU A 16 -7.85 9.15 9.37
N LEU A 17 -7.13 8.10 9.76
CA LEU A 17 -7.70 6.82 10.19
C LEU A 17 -8.37 6.87 11.58
N GLY A 18 -8.27 7.98 12.31
CA GLY A 18 -8.82 8.11 13.66
C GLY A 18 -8.18 7.17 14.69
N ILE A 19 -6.87 6.88 14.55
CA ILE A 19 -6.11 5.96 15.40
C ILE A 19 -4.87 6.61 16.00
N GLU A 20 -4.26 5.97 16.99
CA GLU A 20 -2.95 6.37 17.53
C GLU A 20 -1.83 6.07 16.54
N GLU A 21 -0.79 6.93 16.47
CA GLU A 21 0.35 6.76 15.56
C GLU A 21 1.05 5.40 15.71
N ARG A 22 1.15 4.85 16.94
CA ARG A 22 1.74 3.52 17.16
C ARG A 22 1.03 2.42 16.36
N ARG A 23 -0.26 2.62 16.07
CA ARG A 23 -1.07 1.65 15.34
C ARG A 23 -0.74 1.65 13.86
N ILE A 24 -0.20 2.73 13.29
CA ILE A 24 0.33 2.72 11.91
C ILE A 24 1.44 1.69 11.77
N LYS A 25 2.38 1.64 12.72
CA LYS A 25 3.47 0.64 12.71
C LYS A 25 2.93 -0.78 12.84
N GLN A 26 1.84 -0.96 13.59
CA GLN A 26 1.16 -2.24 13.70
C GLN A 26 0.47 -2.62 12.39
N LEU A 27 -0.26 -1.70 11.75
CA LEU A 27 -0.89 -1.93 10.44
C LEU A 27 0.13 -2.29 9.35
N ILE A 28 1.34 -1.71 9.39
CA ILE A 28 2.41 -2.08 8.47
C ILE A 28 2.93 -3.49 8.75
N ARG A 29 3.11 -3.84 10.02
CA ARG A 29 3.54 -5.18 10.45
C ARG A 29 2.50 -6.25 10.09
N ASP A 30 1.23 -5.90 10.17
CA ASP A 30 0.10 -6.80 9.90
C ASP A 30 -0.25 -6.84 8.40
N HIS A 31 0.62 -6.31 7.53
CA HIS A 31 0.42 -6.27 6.07
C HIS A 31 -0.91 -5.61 5.66
N ILE A 32 -1.32 -4.56 6.38
CA ILE A 32 -2.50 -3.74 6.05
C ILE A 32 -2.07 -2.46 5.32
N LEU A 33 -0.94 -1.88 5.71
CA LEU A 33 -0.32 -0.73 5.06
C LEU A 33 1.12 -1.05 4.69
N PHE A 34 1.73 -0.19 3.87
CA PHE A 34 3.17 -0.18 3.64
C PHE A 34 3.70 1.26 3.68
N TYR A 35 5.02 1.41 3.74
CA TYR A 35 5.67 2.72 3.64
C TYR A 35 6.50 2.83 2.36
N VAL A 36 6.71 4.07 1.94
CA VAL A 36 7.77 4.47 1.00
C VAL A 36 8.70 5.46 1.69
N TYR A 37 9.79 5.84 1.03
CA TYR A 37 10.65 6.92 1.50
C TYR A 37 10.32 8.21 0.75
N ASP A 38 10.23 9.31 1.49
CA ASP A 38 10.20 10.64 0.89
C ASP A 38 11.60 11.05 0.38
N GLU A 39 11.69 12.25 -0.20
CA GLU A 39 12.95 12.83 -0.68
C GLU A 39 14.05 12.97 0.39
N ASN A 40 13.67 12.99 1.67
CA ASN A 40 14.56 13.11 2.81
C ASN A 40 14.91 11.74 3.43
N GLY A 41 14.48 10.63 2.83
CA GLY A 41 14.70 9.28 3.33
C GLY A 41 13.85 8.92 4.56
N LYS A 42 12.79 9.68 4.85
CA LYS A 42 11.86 9.38 5.93
C LYS A 42 10.76 8.45 5.45
N ARG A 43 10.39 7.47 6.30
CA ARG A 43 9.26 6.58 6.03
C ARG A 43 7.93 7.34 6.11
N VAL A 44 7.16 7.26 5.03
CA VAL A 44 5.86 7.90 4.85
C VAL A 44 4.87 6.93 4.23
N ILE A 45 3.57 7.17 4.43
CA ILE A 45 2.48 6.35 3.90
C ILE A 45 1.97 7.01 2.61
N PRO A 46 1.87 6.29 1.48
CA PRO A 46 1.21 6.84 0.29
C PRO A 46 -0.25 7.21 0.59
N ALA A 47 -0.69 8.39 0.17
CA ALA A 47 -2.04 8.86 0.48
C ALA A 47 -3.12 8.03 -0.21
N GLU A 48 -2.84 7.54 -1.42
CA GLU A 48 -3.79 6.75 -2.23
C GLU A 48 -4.17 5.40 -1.61
N ILE A 49 -3.40 4.89 -0.65
CA ILE A 49 -3.74 3.66 0.08
C ILE A 49 -4.59 3.92 1.32
N ILE A 50 -4.95 5.17 1.60
CA ILE A 50 -5.95 5.58 2.60
C ILE A 50 -7.13 6.19 1.85
N VAL A 51 -8.22 5.45 1.76
CA VAL A 51 -9.39 5.78 0.94
C VAL A 51 -10.56 6.20 1.80
N GLN A 52 -11.46 7.01 1.24
CA GLN A 52 -12.68 7.43 1.91
C GLN A 52 -13.81 6.45 1.60
N SER A 53 -14.46 5.92 2.65
CA SER A 53 -15.64 5.08 2.58
C SER A 53 -16.85 5.76 3.25
N SER A 54 -18.01 5.10 3.21
CA SER A 54 -19.22 5.55 3.90
C SER A 54 -19.04 5.69 5.42
N TYR A 55 -18.00 5.06 5.99
CA TYR A 55 -17.75 5.03 7.43
C TYR A 55 -16.57 5.92 7.87
N GLY A 56 -15.91 6.61 6.93
CA GLY A 56 -14.73 7.44 7.20
C GLY A 56 -13.54 7.06 6.34
N TRP A 57 -12.33 7.43 6.77
CA TRP A 57 -11.10 7.01 6.11
C TRP A 57 -10.68 5.63 6.57
N GLU A 58 -10.29 4.78 5.62
CA GLU A 58 -9.86 3.40 5.86
C GLU A 58 -8.70 3.02 4.95
N PRO A 59 -7.88 2.01 5.31
CA PRO A 59 -6.90 1.45 4.40
C PRO A 59 -7.57 0.87 3.15
N LEU A 60 -6.87 0.90 2.01
CA LEU A 60 -7.32 0.27 0.78
C LEU A 60 -7.56 -1.23 1.01
N LEU A 61 -8.83 -1.64 1.05
CA LEU A 61 -9.26 -2.97 1.49
C LEU A 61 -8.50 -4.12 0.79
N ASN A 62 -8.34 -4.02 -0.52
CA ASN A 62 -7.75 -5.07 -1.34
C ASN A 62 -6.21 -5.14 -1.27
N LEU A 63 -5.56 -4.13 -0.67
CA LEU A 63 -4.10 -4.07 -0.55
C LEU A 63 -3.57 -5.14 0.39
N SER A 64 -4.30 -5.40 1.49
CA SER A 64 -3.79 -6.27 2.55
C SER A 64 -3.54 -7.70 2.05
N GLY A 65 -4.48 -8.25 1.26
CA GLY A 65 -4.31 -9.56 0.66
C GLY A 65 -3.08 -9.66 -0.25
N THR A 66 -2.78 -8.62 -1.02
CA THR A 66 -1.58 -8.56 -1.87
C THR A 66 -0.31 -8.49 -1.04
N LEU A 67 -0.27 -7.64 -0.01
CA LEU A 67 0.88 -7.53 0.89
C LEU A 67 1.16 -8.84 1.63
N THR A 68 0.13 -9.57 2.07
CA THR A 68 0.29 -10.91 2.66
C THR A 68 0.89 -11.89 1.66
N VAL A 69 0.38 -11.93 0.42
CA VAL A 69 0.94 -12.82 -0.62
C VAL A 69 2.41 -12.50 -0.90
N LEU A 70 2.78 -11.23 -1.00
CA LEU A 70 4.17 -10.83 -1.22
C LEU A 70 5.06 -11.24 -0.02
N ALA A 71 4.57 -11.05 1.21
CA ALA A 71 5.29 -11.45 2.41
C ALA A 71 5.48 -12.97 2.49
N ASP A 72 4.47 -13.76 2.11
CA ASP A 72 4.57 -15.23 1.99
C ASP A 72 5.60 -15.65 0.92
N CYS A 73 5.80 -14.82 -0.11
CA CYS A 73 6.86 -14.97 -1.11
C CYS A 73 8.24 -14.45 -0.63
N GLY A 74 8.36 -13.99 0.62
CA GLY A 74 9.60 -13.51 1.21
C GLY A 74 9.94 -12.05 0.95
N PHE A 75 9.03 -11.27 0.35
CA PHE A 75 9.29 -9.86 0.07
C PHE A 75 9.30 -9.05 1.35
N THR A 76 10.30 -8.18 1.47
CA THR A 76 10.32 -7.11 2.47
C THR A 76 9.28 -6.02 2.14
N ILE A 77 9.02 -5.11 3.09
CA ILE A 77 8.14 -3.95 2.84
C ILE A 77 8.70 -3.07 1.72
N ASP A 78 10.02 -2.88 1.69
CA ASP A 78 10.72 -2.08 0.68
C ASP A 78 10.65 -2.72 -0.72
N GLU A 79 10.72 -4.04 -0.81
CA GLU A 79 10.53 -4.76 -2.08
C GLU A 79 9.07 -4.77 -2.52
N SER A 80 8.14 -4.95 -1.57
CA SER A 80 6.70 -4.92 -1.83
C SER A 80 6.27 -3.56 -2.36
N SER A 81 6.72 -2.47 -1.73
CA SER A 81 6.41 -1.10 -2.17
C SER A 81 6.99 -0.83 -3.56
N ARG A 82 8.24 -1.24 -3.82
CA ARG A 82 8.84 -1.13 -5.16
C ARG A 82 8.03 -1.90 -6.20
N TRP A 83 7.65 -3.14 -5.91
CA TRP A 83 6.87 -3.97 -6.83
C TRP A 83 5.50 -3.35 -7.12
N LEU A 84 4.80 -2.84 -6.11
CA LEU A 84 3.50 -2.18 -6.25
C LEU A 84 3.54 -0.95 -7.18
N TYR A 85 4.67 -0.25 -7.24
CA TYR A 85 4.88 0.93 -8.09
C TYR A 85 5.63 0.64 -9.41
N THR A 86 6.02 -0.61 -9.66
CA THR A 86 6.71 -0.97 -10.90
C THR A 86 5.68 -1.47 -11.91
N VAL A 87 5.70 -0.92 -13.13
CA VAL A 87 4.81 -1.38 -14.21
C VAL A 87 5.02 -2.87 -14.43
N ASN A 88 3.91 -3.62 -14.47
CA ASN A 88 3.92 -5.04 -14.73
C ASN A 88 3.38 -5.30 -16.14
N ASP A 89 4.15 -6.02 -16.97
CA ASP A 89 3.82 -6.27 -18.37
C ASP A 89 2.50 -7.05 -18.56
N GLU A 90 2.14 -7.94 -17.62
CA GLU A 90 0.87 -8.69 -17.69
C GLU A 90 -0.35 -7.82 -17.32
N LEU A 91 -0.15 -6.79 -16.50
CA LEU A 91 -1.19 -5.82 -16.14
C LEU A 91 -1.29 -4.67 -17.15
N GLY A 92 -0.16 -4.30 -17.78
CA GLY A 92 -0.03 -3.09 -18.60
C GLY A 92 -0.01 -1.78 -17.80
N GLU A 93 0.08 -1.88 -16.47
CA GLU A 93 0.04 -0.79 -15.50
C GLU A 93 0.78 -1.24 -14.22
N THR A 94 0.89 -0.37 -13.22
CA THR A 94 1.42 -0.77 -11.91
C THR A 94 0.42 -1.64 -11.14
N PRO A 95 0.87 -2.62 -10.32
CA PRO A 95 -0.02 -3.37 -9.46
C PRO A 95 -0.87 -2.50 -8.54
N LEU A 96 -0.37 -1.34 -8.08
CA LEU A 96 -1.15 -0.43 -7.25
C LEU A 96 -2.29 0.25 -8.01
N GLU A 97 -2.06 0.71 -9.25
CA GLU A 97 -3.12 1.24 -10.12
C GLU A 97 -4.21 0.19 -10.36
N ALA A 98 -3.81 -1.06 -10.61
CA ALA A 98 -4.73 -2.17 -10.76
C ALA A 98 -5.55 -2.41 -9.47
N LEU A 99 -4.93 -2.33 -8.29
CA LEU A 99 -5.60 -2.46 -6.99
C LEU A 99 -6.61 -1.33 -6.75
N LEU A 100 -6.23 -0.08 -7.02
CA LEU A 100 -7.10 1.09 -6.90
C LEU A 100 -8.32 0.98 -7.82
N ALA A 101 -8.15 0.36 -8.99
CA ALA A 101 -9.23 0.09 -9.92
C ALA A 101 -9.99 -1.23 -9.63
N GLY A 102 -9.77 -1.86 -8.48
CA GLY A 102 -10.50 -3.05 -8.02
C GLY A 102 -10.07 -4.39 -8.64
N ARG A 103 -9.00 -4.42 -9.45
CA ARG A 103 -8.50 -5.62 -10.17
C ARG A 103 -7.62 -6.56 -9.32
N HIS A 104 -7.85 -6.59 -8.01
CA HIS A 104 -7.04 -7.31 -7.03
C HIS A 104 -6.86 -8.81 -7.28
N HIS A 105 -7.83 -9.52 -7.88
CA HIS A 105 -7.66 -10.93 -8.25
C HIS A 105 -6.52 -11.15 -9.25
N ARG A 106 -6.37 -10.28 -10.25
CA ARG A 106 -5.26 -10.37 -11.22
C ARG A 106 -3.92 -10.09 -10.54
N VAL A 107 -3.88 -9.05 -9.71
CA VAL A 107 -2.70 -8.66 -8.94
C VAL A 107 -2.22 -9.81 -8.04
N ASN A 108 -3.13 -10.42 -7.28
CA ASN A 108 -2.80 -11.54 -6.39
C ASN A 108 -2.34 -12.79 -7.15
N ASN A 109 -2.88 -13.04 -8.34
CA ASN A 109 -2.42 -14.15 -9.17
C ASN A 109 -0.95 -13.94 -9.60
N ILE A 110 -0.60 -12.74 -10.07
CA ILE A 110 0.77 -12.41 -10.46
C ILE A 110 1.70 -12.45 -9.25
N ALA A 111 1.30 -11.86 -8.12
CA ALA A 111 2.11 -11.83 -6.91
C ALA A 111 2.50 -13.24 -6.44
N ARG A 112 1.58 -14.23 -6.52
CA ARG A 112 1.88 -15.63 -6.17
C ARG A 112 2.90 -16.30 -7.07
N LEU A 113 3.09 -15.82 -8.30
CA LEU A 113 4.09 -16.37 -9.23
C LEU A 113 5.51 -15.87 -8.93
N LEU A 114 5.65 -14.86 -8.07
CA LEU A 114 6.96 -14.29 -7.69
C LEU A 114 7.71 -15.13 -6.65
N GLY A 115 6.99 -15.93 -5.87
CA GLY A 115 7.55 -16.81 -4.85
C GLY A 115 7.79 -18.22 -5.36
N PHE A 116 8.85 -18.42 -6.17
CA PHE A 116 9.38 -19.74 -6.55
C PHE A 116 10.88 -19.66 -6.83
#